data_AF-A0A1V4TZT6-F1
#
_entry.id   AF-A0A1V4TZT6-F1
#
_cell.length_a   1.000
_cell.length_b   1.000
_cell.length_c   1.000
_cell.angle_alpha   90.00
_cell.angle_beta   90.00
_cell.angle_gamma   90.00
#
_symmetry.space_group_name_H-M   'P 1'
#
loop_
_entity.id
_entity.type
_entity.pdbx_description
1 polymer ?
#
loop_
_entity_poly.entity_id
_entity_poly.type
_entity_poly.pdbx_seq_one_letter_code
_entity_poly.pdbx_strand_id
1 'polypeptide(L)'
;MMDHEISLHPSVHEVEFWKRYRALLRMMAHLESREQMIRALQEETAIPEKTRDDAIGHLKAEHAQNIGAFHDFLVNFSSLALQGLHRVDIRIEISFREDGAPRCHRCTIHVDGRSRDLLVEEGQRLLATLPLTSDDPHPEQSLIRFYESQEQNFDRNSRGELDRCSLEITKEIYPGSGFSAKIRLPAQVFFGSTGETDP
;
A
#
# COMPACT_ATOMS: atom_id res chain seq x y z
N MET A 1 -31.85 -4.39 -21.82
CA MET A 1 -32.11 -3.41 -20.76
C MET A 1 -30.82 -2.61 -20.66
N MET A 2 -30.82 -1.37 -21.12
CA MET A 2 -29.60 -0.55 -21.25
C MET A 2 -29.26 0.03 -19.88
N ASP A 3 -28.23 -0.49 -19.23
CA ASP A 3 -27.62 0.18 -18.08
C ASP A 3 -27.10 1.54 -18.55
N HIS A 4 -27.79 2.60 -18.13
CA HIS A 4 -27.25 3.94 -18.20
C HIS A 4 -26.11 3.98 -17.18
N GLU A 5 -24.88 3.71 -17.62
CA GLU A 5 -23.70 4.20 -16.94
C GLU A 5 -23.84 5.72 -16.83
N ILE A 6 -24.23 6.19 -15.64
CA ILE A 6 -24.21 7.61 -15.31
C ILE A 6 -22.73 7.99 -15.28
N SER A 7 -22.18 8.35 -16.44
CA SER A 7 -20.87 8.97 -16.52
C SER A 7 -20.99 10.34 -15.87
N LEU A 8 -20.50 10.46 -14.64
CA LEU A 8 -20.47 11.73 -13.93
C LEU A 8 -19.63 12.73 -14.76
N HIS A 9 -20.07 13.99 -14.77
CA HIS A 9 -19.34 15.05 -15.47
C HIS A 9 -17.90 15.15 -14.90
N PRO A 10 -16.86 15.37 -15.72
CA PRO A 10 -15.45 15.39 -15.28
C PRO A 10 -15.16 16.30 -14.08
N SER A 11 -15.85 17.44 -13.99
CA SER A 11 -15.72 18.36 -12.84
C SER A 11 -16.28 17.80 -11.53
N VAL A 12 -17.29 16.93 -11.59
CA VAL A 12 -17.86 16.27 -10.40
C VAL A 12 -16.93 15.17 -9.92
N HIS A 13 -16.35 14.42 -10.86
CA HIS A 13 -15.30 13.43 -10.57
C HIS A 13 -14.08 14.06 -9.89
N GLU A 14 -13.59 15.18 -10.40
CA GLU A 14 -12.45 15.88 -9.82
C GLU A 14 -12.72 16.34 -8.37
N VAL A 15 -13.89 16.93 -8.11
CA VAL A 15 -14.27 17.38 -6.76
C VAL A 15 -14.38 16.20 -5.79
N GLU A 16 -15.03 15.12 -6.22
CA GLU A 16 -15.19 13.93 -5.38
C GLU A 16 -13.85 13.23 -5.14
N PHE A 17 -12.98 13.14 -6.15
CA PHE A 17 -11.63 12.59 -6.00
C PHE A 17 -10.83 13.32 -4.93
N TRP A 18 -10.73 14.65 -5.03
CA TRP A 18 -9.99 15.44 -4.05
C TRP A 18 -10.62 15.42 -2.66
N LYS A 19 -11.96 15.30 -2.58
CA LYS A 19 -12.66 15.09 -1.31
C LYS A 19 -12.27 13.75 -0.69
N ARG A 20 -12.23 12.65 -1.47
CA ARG A 20 -11.78 11.34 -0.97
C ARG A 20 -10.30 11.33 -0.62
N TYR A 21 -9.45 12.00 -1.39
CA TYR A 21 -8.03 12.15 -1.05
C TYR A 21 -7.85 12.87 0.30
N ARG A 22 -8.59 13.96 0.54
CA ARG A 22 -8.55 14.63 1.86
C ARG A 22 -9.04 13.73 2.99
N ALA A 23 -10.04 12.89 2.74
CA ALA A 23 -10.50 11.91 3.71
C ALA A 23 -9.42 10.86 4.00
N LEU A 24 -8.73 10.34 2.97
CA LEU A 24 -7.58 9.45 3.10
C LEU A 24 -6.53 10.04 4.06
N LEU A 25 -6.12 11.29 3.80
CA LEU A 25 -5.12 11.98 4.64
C LEU A 25 -5.57 12.13 6.10
N ARG A 26 -6.86 12.37 6.35
CA ARG A 26 -7.39 12.46 7.71
C ARG A 26 -7.39 11.10 8.41
N MET A 27 -7.74 10.03 7.69
CA MET A 27 -7.69 8.67 8.23
C MET A 27 -6.26 8.29 8.61
N MET A 28 -5.28 8.59 7.76
CA MET A 28 -3.86 8.36 8.04
C MET A 28 -3.42 9.09 9.32
N ALA A 29 -3.69 10.40 9.42
CA ALA A 29 -3.34 11.18 10.59
C ALA A 29 -4.02 10.68 11.88
N HIS A 30 -5.26 10.19 11.76
CA HIS A 30 -5.98 9.61 12.90
C HIS A 30 -5.33 8.30 13.38
N LEU A 31 -4.94 7.42 12.44
CA LEU A 31 -4.27 6.17 12.75
C LEU A 31 -2.90 6.41 13.41
N GLU A 32 -2.09 7.32 12.86
CA GLU A 32 -0.80 7.71 13.44
C GLU A 32 -0.96 8.27 14.86
N SER A 33 -1.93 9.16 15.07
CA SER A 33 -2.22 9.73 16.39
C SER A 33 -2.64 8.66 17.40
N ARG A 34 -3.41 7.66 16.96
CA ARG A 34 -3.84 6.54 17.80
C ARG A 34 -2.66 5.66 18.20
N GLU A 35 -1.75 5.37 17.28
CA GLU A 35 -0.55 4.60 17.55
C GLU A 35 0.36 5.32 18.56
N GLN A 36 0.57 6.64 18.38
CA GLN A 36 1.32 7.46 19.32
C GLN A 36 0.71 7.44 20.73
N MET A 37 -0.62 7.51 20.83
CA MET A 37 -1.33 7.40 22.11
C MET A 37 -1.12 6.03 22.76
N ILE A 38 -1.17 4.94 22.00
CA ILE A 38 -0.90 3.58 22.51
C ILE A 38 0.52 3.50 23.07
N ARG A 39 1.51 4.02 22.35
CA ARG A 39 2.92 4.05 22.81
C ARG A 39 3.09 4.87 24.08
N ALA A 40 2.48 6.06 24.14
CA ALA A 40 2.53 6.91 25.33
C ALA A 40 1.90 6.22 26.56
N LEU A 41 0.78 5.51 26.37
CA LEU A 41 0.14 4.72 27.43
C LEU A 41 1.00 3.55 27.89
N GLN A 42 1.79 2.93 27.00
CA GLN A 42 2.70 1.85 27.36
C GLN A 42 3.85 2.34 28.27
N GLU A 43 4.31 3.57 28.06
CA GLU A 43 5.39 4.18 28.84
C GLU A 43 4.90 4.80 30.16
N GLU A 44 3.58 5.02 30.31
CA GLU A 44 2.99 5.59 31.51
C GLU A 44 3.08 4.63 32.71
N THR A 45 3.67 5.09 33.81
CA THR A 45 3.91 4.29 35.02
C THR A 45 2.97 4.66 36.17
N ALA A 46 2.24 5.78 36.06
CA ALA A 46 1.30 6.22 37.08
C ALA A 46 -0.01 5.40 37.10
N ILE A 47 -0.36 4.74 35.99
CA ILE A 47 -1.56 3.91 35.88
C ILE A 47 -1.24 2.49 36.39
N PRO A 48 -2.12 1.87 37.22
CA PRO A 48 -1.97 0.48 37.60
C PRO A 48 -1.82 -0.44 36.38
N GLU A 49 -0.82 -1.32 36.41
CA GLU A 49 -0.43 -2.17 35.27
C GLU A 49 -1.60 -2.89 34.62
N LYS A 50 -2.43 -3.57 35.42
CA LYS A 50 -3.61 -4.28 34.91
C LYS A 50 -4.58 -3.36 34.14
N THR A 51 -4.85 -2.17 34.68
CA THR A 51 -5.75 -1.20 34.04
C THR A 51 -5.14 -0.62 32.76
N ARG A 52 -3.82 -0.39 32.76
CA ARG A 52 -3.07 0.07 31.60
C ARG A 52 -3.09 -0.98 30.49
N ASP A 53 -2.85 -2.25 30.82
CA ASP A 53 -2.82 -3.35 29.87
C ASP A 53 -4.20 -3.62 29.27
N ASP A 54 -5.26 -3.61 30.09
CA ASP A 54 -6.64 -3.74 29.63
C ASP A 54 -7.00 -2.61 28.64
N ALA A 55 -6.65 -1.35 28.98
CA ALA A 55 -6.87 -0.21 28.11
C ALA A 55 -6.10 -0.33 26.79
N ILE A 56 -4.80 -0.65 26.85
CA ILE A 56 -3.97 -0.87 25.66
C ILE A 56 -4.54 -1.99 24.78
N GLY A 57 -5.02 -3.08 25.38
CA GLY A 57 -5.65 -4.19 24.67
C GLY A 57 -6.85 -3.74 23.85
N HIS A 58 -7.76 -2.97 24.48
CA HIS A 58 -8.92 -2.39 23.78
C HIS A 58 -8.51 -1.42 22.67
N LEU A 59 -7.56 -0.52 22.95
CA LEU A 59 -7.07 0.46 21.98
C LEU A 59 -6.42 -0.22 20.76
N LYS A 60 -5.63 -1.28 20.98
CA LYS A 60 -5.00 -2.07 19.90
C LYS A 60 -6.03 -2.81 19.05
N ALA A 61 -7.04 -3.40 19.67
CA ALA A 61 -8.10 -4.10 18.94
C ALA A 61 -8.90 -3.15 18.04
N GLU A 62 -9.28 -1.98 18.56
CA GLU A 62 -9.96 -0.94 17.78
C GLU A 62 -9.05 -0.37 16.67
N HIS A 63 -7.76 -0.14 16.99
CA HIS A 63 -6.80 0.34 16.00
C HIS A 63 -6.64 -0.65 14.83
N ALA A 64 -6.57 -1.95 15.11
CA ALA A 64 -6.52 -2.98 14.07
C ALA A 64 -7.78 -2.99 13.18
N GLN A 65 -8.97 -2.78 13.76
CA GLN A 65 -10.21 -2.63 12.98
C GLN A 65 -10.17 -1.39 12.07
N ASN A 66 -9.68 -0.27 12.60
CA ASN A 66 -9.55 0.98 11.85
C ASN A 66 -8.53 0.87 10.69
N ILE A 67 -7.47 0.08 10.87
CA ILE A 67 -6.53 -0.26 9.77
C ILE A 67 -7.24 -1.06 8.67
N GLY A 68 -8.10 -2.02 9.04
CA GLY A 68 -8.92 -2.76 8.07
C GLY A 68 -9.82 -1.83 7.25
N ALA A 69 -10.58 -0.95 7.93
CA ALA A 69 -11.44 0.03 7.25
C ALA A 69 -10.63 1.01 6.39
N PHE A 70 -9.41 1.35 6.79
CA PHE A 70 -8.49 2.17 6.01
C PHE A 70 -8.05 1.47 4.72
N HIS A 71 -7.71 0.18 4.78
CA HIS A 71 -7.39 -0.61 3.60
C HIS A 71 -8.54 -0.61 2.60
N ASP A 72 -9.77 -0.89 3.05
CA ASP A 72 -10.96 -0.87 2.19
C ASP A 72 -11.18 0.51 1.55
N PHE A 73 -10.95 1.58 2.32
CA PHE A 73 -11.02 2.94 1.79
C PHE A 73 -9.94 3.20 0.73
N LEU A 74 -8.72 2.73 0.95
CA LEU A 74 -7.58 2.90 0.04
C LEU A 74 -7.78 2.16 -1.28
N VAL A 75 -8.33 0.94 -1.23
CA VAL A 75 -8.76 0.16 -2.41
C VAL A 75 -9.78 0.97 -3.20
N ASN A 76 -10.86 1.41 -2.56
CA ASN A 76 -11.93 2.18 -3.20
C ASN A 76 -11.44 3.53 -3.76
N PHE A 77 -10.50 4.19 -3.08
CA PHE A 77 -9.88 5.43 -3.57
C PHE A 77 -9.06 5.17 -4.84
N SER A 78 -8.29 4.08 -4.86
CA SER A 78 -7.49 3.69 -6.02
C SER A 78 -8.36 3.30 -7.21
N SER A 79 -9.48 2.60 -6.99
CA SER A 79 -10.47 2.31 -8.03
C SER A 79 -11.14 3.58 -8.58
N LEU A 80 -11.42 4.57 -7.75
CA LEU A 80 -11.95 5.86 -8.22
C LEU A 80 -10.92 6.59 -9.11
N ALA A 81 -9.63 6.50 -8.79
CA ALA A 81 -8.58 7.11 -9.60
C ALA A 81 -8.57 6.57 -11.04
N LEU A 82 -8.84 5.28 -11.22
CA LEU A 82 -8.93 4.64 -12.55
C LEU A 82 -10.07 5.18 -13.41
N GLN A 83 -11.14 5.68 -12.79
CA GLN A 83 -12.30 6.25 -13.48
C GLN A 83 -12.09 7.73 -13.84
N GLY A 84 -11.03 8.36 -13.31
CA GLY A 84 -10.68 9.76 -13.52
C GLY A 84 -9.34 9.95 -14.23
N LEU A 85 -8.89 11.20 -14.31
CA LEU A 85 -7.61 11.60 -14.91
C LEU A 85 -6.47 11.68 -13.88
N HIS A 86 -6.63 11.02 -12.73
CA HIS A 86 -5.70 11.14 -11.61
C HIS A 86 -4.70 9.97 -11.59
N ARG A 87 -3.43 10.31 -11.38
CA ARG A 87 -2.35 9.32 -11.28
C ARG A 87 -2.16 8.92 -9.84
N VAL A 88 -2.41 7.65 -9.55
CA VAL A 88 -2.17 7.06 -8.22
C VAL A 88 -1.20 5.90 -8.35
N ASP A 89 -0.04 6.04 -7.72
CA ASP A 89 1.01 5.02 -7.71
C ASP A 89 1.36 4.66 -6.26
N ILE A 90 1.82 3.43 -6.06
CA ILE A 90 2.34 2.96 -4.78
C ILE A 90 3.81 2.64 -4.96
N ARG A 91 4.62 3.13 -4.02
CA ARG A 91 6.02 2.77 -3.88
C ARG A 91 6.21 1.95 -2.61
N ILE A 92 6.86 0.80 -2.70
CA ILE A 92 7.21 -0.03 -1.56
C ILE A 92 8.74 -0.18 -1.53
N GLU A 93 9.33 0.12 -0.38
CA GLU A 93 10.72 -0.15 -0.05
C GLU A 93 10.78 -1.38 0.87
N ILE A 94 11.52 -2.38 0.44
CA ILE A 94 11.52 -3.71 1.06
C ILE A 94 12.93 -4.24 1.24
N SER A 95 13.09 -5.13 2.22
CA SER A 95 14.23 -6.04 2.28
C SER A 95 13.76 -7.49 2.27
N PHE A 96 14.55 -8.36 1.66
CA PHE A 96 14.31 -9.79 1.66
C PHE A 96 15.65 -10.53 1.64
N ARG A 97 15.63 -11.75 2.17
CA ARG A 97 16.78 -12.67 2.17
C ARG A 97 16.37 -13.94 1.47
N GLU A 98 17.35 -14.70 1.00
CA GLU A 98 17.13 -16.02 0.39
C GLU A 98 16.38 -17.00 1.33
N ASP A 99 16.43 -16.77 2.65
CA ASP A 99 15.83 -17.62 3.69
C ASP A 99 14.84 -16.87 4.62
N GLY A 100 14.48 -15.63 4.29
CA GLY A 100 13.77 -14.73 5.18
C GLY A 100 12.47 -14.18 4.60
N ALA A 101 11.46 -14.04 5.46
CA ALA A 101 10.22 -13.36 5.07
C ALA A 101 10.52 -11.90 4.65
N PRO A 102 9.98 -11.44 3.51
CA PRO A 102 10.19 -10.07 3.05
C PRO A 102 9.56 -9.08 4.02
N ARG A 103 10.26 -7.96 4.26
CA ARG A 103 9.84 -6.91 5.18
C ARG A 103 9.66 -5.60 4.45
N CYS A 104 8.51 -4.95 4.67
CA CYS A 104 8.29 -3.59 4.23
C CYS A 104 8.94 -2.61 5.23
N HIS A 105 9.75 -1.69 4.71
CA HIS A 105 10.34 -0.59 5.49
C HIS A 105 9.57 0.71 5.33
N ARG A 106 9.10 0.95 4.11
CA ARG A 106 8.37 2.15 3.76
C ARG A 106 7.39 1.84 2.65
N CYS A 107 6.19 2.38 2.78
CA CYS A 107 5.20 2.37 1.72
C CYS A 107 4.73 3.80 1.51
N THR A 108 4.69 4.25 0.27
CA THR A 108 4.34 5.63 -0.08
C THR A 108 3.29 5.62 -1.19
N ILE A 109 2.19 6.35 -0.98
CA ILE A 109 1.23 6.65 -2.04
C ILE A 109 1.61 7.96 -2.73
N HIS A 110 1.62 7.93 -4.05
CA HIS A 110 1.83 9.09 -4.92
C HIS A 110 0.51 9.43 -5.61
N VAL A 111 -0.02 10.63 -5.39
CA VAL A 111 -1.25 11.14 -6.02
C VAL A 111 -0.94 12.42 -6.77
N ASP A 112 -0.97 12.39 -8.10
CA ASP A 112 -0.61 13.52 -8.97
C ASP A 112 0.69 14.22 -8.55
N GLY A 113 1.72 13.42 -8.26
CA GLY A 113 3.04 13.89 -7.81
C GLY A 113 3.14 14.22 -6.31
N ARG A 114 2.04 14.19 -5.54
CA ARG A 114 2.06 14.36 -4.08
C ARG A 114 2.34 13.03 -3.41
N SER A 115 3.42 12.93 -2.64
CA SER A 115 3.77 11.73 -1.88
C SER A 115 3.30 11.81 -0.42
N ARG A 116 2.80 10.69 0.10
CA ARG A 116 2.50 10.48 1.52
C ARG A 116 2.88 9.06 1.93
N ASP A 117 3.52 8.93 3.08
CA ASP A 117 3.85 7.63 3.62
C ASP A 117 2.60 6.98 4.20
N LEU A 118 2.31 5.76 3.75
CA LEU A 118 1.30 4.89 4.32
C LEU A 118 1.84 4.23 5.59
N LEU A 119 0.93 3.70 6.40
CA LEU A 119 1.28 2.89 7.57
C LEU A 119 2.11 1.68 7.13
N VAL A 120 3.08 1.29 7.96
CA VAL A 120 3.98 0.16 7.66
C VAL A 120 3.19 -1.14 7.54
N GLU A 121 2.13 -1.31 8.35
CA GLU A 121 1.21 -2.45 8.31
C GLU A 121 0.51 -2.55 6.95
N GLU A 122 0.11 -1.41 6.38
CA GLU A 122 -0.47 -1.36 5.04
C GLU A 122 0.60 -1.71 3.99
N GLY A 123 1.82 -1.17 4.14
CA GLY A 123 2.95 -1.56 3.31
C GLY A 123 3.24 -3.06 3.33
N GLN A 124 3.20 -3.70 4.50
CA GLN A 124 3.39 -5.14 4.65
C GLN A 124 2.24 -5.95 4.04
N ARG A 125 1.00 -5.42 4.10
CA ARG A 125 -0.16 -6.02 3.42
C ARG A 125 0.01 -6.00 1.89
N LEU A 126 0.41 -4.86 1.33
CA LEU A 126 0.65 -4.74 -0.12
C LEU A 126 1.88 -5.53 -0.57
N LEU A 127 2.90 -5.66 0.27
CA LEU A 127 4.05 -6.52 0.01
C LEU A 127 3.63 -7.99 -0.17
N ALA A 128 2.60 -8.45 0.52
CA ALA A 128 2.10 -9.82 0.36
C ALA A 128 1.50 -10.11 -1.03
N THR A 129 1.24 -9.09 -1.85
CA THR A 129 0.79 -9.28 -3.24
C THR A 129 1.95 -9.45 -4.21
N LEU A 130 3.19 -9.22 -3.78
CA LEU A 130 4.39 -9.44 -4.60
C LEU A 130 4.81 -10.91 -4.55
N PRO A 131 5.38 -11.46 -5.64
CA PRO A 131 5.81 -12.86 -5.70
C PRO A 131 7.16 -13.04 -5.01
N LEU A 132 7.19 -12.80 -3.70
CA LEU A 132 8.35 -12.96 -2.83
C LEU A 132 8.02 -14.05 -1.79
N THR A 133 8.11 -15.31 -2.22
CA THR A 133 7.86 -16.46 -1.35
C THR A 133 9.14 -16.90 -0.65
N SER A 134 9.04 -17.39 0.59
CA SER A 134 10.19 -17.86 1.38
C SER A 134 10.95 -19.03 0.75
N ASP A 135 10.31 -19.75 -0.16
CA ASP A 135 10.85 -20.96 -0.78
C ASP A 135 11.43 -20.69 -2.18
N ASP A 136 11.44 -19.43 -2.63
CA ASP A 136 12.02 -19.04 -3.92
C ASP A 136 13.55 -18.91 -3.78
N PRO A 137 14.35 -19.70 -4.52
CA PRO A 137 15.81 -19.58 -4.48
C PRO A 137 16.34 -18.29 -5.13
N HIS A 138 15.52 -17.61 -5.94
CA HIS A 138 15.89 -16.39 -6.66
C HIS A 138 14.78 -15.32 -6.56
N PRO A 139 14.46 -14.82 -5.34
CA PRO A 139 13.37 -13.87 -5.13
C PRO A 139 13.57 -12.56 -5.90
N GLU A 140 14.82 -12.17 -6.15
CA GLU A 140 15.16 -11.01 -6.99
C GLU A 140 14.73 -11.21 -8.45
N GLN A 141 14.88 -12.43 -9.00
CA GLN A 141 14.48 -12.72 -10.37
C GLN A 141 12.97 -12.79 -10.51
N SER A 142 12.27 -13.33 -9.52
CA SER A 142 10.81 -13.33 -9.48
C SER A 142 10.25 -11.91 -9.41
N LEU A 143 10.86 -11.03 -8.60
CA LEU A 143 10.48 -9.62 -8.55
C LEU A 143 10.74 -8.89 -9.88
N ILE A 144 11.87 -9.17 -10.55
CA ILE A 144 12.17 -8.62 -11.88
C ILE A 144 11.11 -9.06 -12.90
N ARG A 145 10.82 -10.37 -12.99
CA ARG A 145 9.82 -10.90 -13.93
C ARG A 145 8.42 -10.33 -13.68
N PHE A 146 8.05 -10.18 -12.41
CA PHE A 146 6.81 -9.54 -12.02
C PHE A 146 6.77 -8.09 -12.51
N TYR A 147 7.82 -7.32 -12.22
CA TYR A 147 7.92 -5.93 -12.67
C TYR A 147 7.82 -5.82 -14.20
N GLU A 148 8.59 -6.61 -14.94
CA GLU A 148 8.58 -6.62 -16.41
C GLU A 148 7.19 -6.95 -16.96
N SER A 149 6.48 -7.91 -16.35
CA SER A 149 5.11 -8.25 -16.74
C SER A 149 4.14 -7.08 -16.50
N GLN A 150 4.25 -6.41 -15.35
CA GLN A 150 3.40 -5.26 -15.03
C GLN A 150 3.71 -4.05 -15.91
N GLU A 151 4.99 -3.80 -16.18
CA GLU A 151 5.46 -2.74 -17.08
C GLU A 151 4.95 -2.96 -18.50
N GLN A 152 5.04 -4.17 -19.05
CA GLN A 152 4.52 -4.52 -20.37
C GLN A 152 2.99 -4.39 -20.44
N ASN A 153 2.28 -4.85 -19.41
CA ASN A 153 0.83 -4.69 -19.34
C ASN A 153 0.45 -3.20 -19.29
N PHE A 154 1.21 -2.40 -18.54
CA PHE A 154 0.98 -0.97 -18.46
C PHE A 154 1.26 -0.29 -19.80
N ASP A 155 2.40 -0.52 -20.43
CA ASP A 155 2.78 0.06 -21.73
C ASP A 155 1.69 -0.15 -22.80
N ARG A 156 1.16 -1.38 -22.91
CA ARG A 156 0.07 -1.73 -23.83
C ARG A 156 -1.22 -0.95 -23.57
N ASN A 157 -1.52 -0.69 -22.30
CA ASN A 157 -2.81 -0.13 -21.88
C ASN A 157 -2.78 1.40 -21.68
N SER A 158 -1.63 2.00 -21.35
CA SER A 158 -1.51 3.39 -20.89
C SER A 158 -0.79 4.32 -21.86
N ARG A 159 -0.50 3.88 -23.10
CA ARG A 159 0.13 4.72 -24.15
C ARG A 159 1.48 5.32 -23.74
N GLY A 160 2.29 4.60 -22.97
CA GLY A 160 3.70 4.95 -22.74
C GLY A 160 4.02 5.85 -21.53
N GLU A 161 3.19 5.87 -20.48
CA GLU A 161 3.52 6.55 -19.19
C GLU A 161 4.49 5.72 -18.31
N LEU A 162 5.58 5.20 -18.89
CA LEU A 162 6.53 4.32 -18.18
C LEU A 162 7.30 5.02 -17.05
N ASP A 163 7.27 6.35 -16.98
CA ASP A 163 7.83 7.14 -15.87
C ASP A 163 7.17 6.85 -14.51
N ARG A 164 6.04 6.14 -14.51
CA ARG A 164 5.28 5.72 -13.33
C ARG A 164 5.75 4.39 -12.75
N CYS A 165 6.50 3.61 -13.52
CA CYS A 165 7.03 2.32 -13.12
C CYS A 165 8.52 2.45 -12.81
N SER A 166 8.96 1.86 -11.70
CA SER A 166 10.40 1.74 -11.43
C SER A 166 10.69 0.55 -10.53
N LEU A 167 11.77 -0.17 -10.82
CA LEU A 167 12.33 -1.19 -9.95
C LEU A 167 13.82 -0.92 -9.74
N GLU A 168 14.22 -0.83 -8.47
CA GLU A 168 15.61 -0.77 -8.04
C GLU A 168 15.85 -1.97 -7.12
N ILE A 169 16.83 -2.83 -7.43
CA ILE A 169 17.25 -3.93 -6.56
C ILE A 169 18.73 -3.76 -6.26
N THR A 170 19.07 -3.76 -4.98
CA THR A 170 20.44 -3.68 -4.48
C THR A 170 20.76 -4.94 -3.69
N LYS A 171 21.82 -5.65 -4.08
CA LYS A 171 22.36 -6.77 -3.31
C LYS A 171 23.27 -6.26 -2.20
N GLU A 172 22.98 -6.65 -0.96
CA GLU A 172 23.80 -6.31 0.20
C GLU A 172 25.02 -7.24 0.26
N ILE A 173 26.22 -6.67 0.19
CA ILE A 173 27.49 -7.42 0.16
C ILE A 173 27.82 -8.00 1.54
N TYR A 174 27.32 -7.41 2.63
CA TYR A 174 27.52 -7.88 4.01
C TYR A 174 26.20 -7.76 4.78
N PRO A 175 25.67 -8.84 5.41
CA PRO A 175 26.27 -10.16 5.59
C PRO A 175 26.19 -11.12 4.37
N GLY A 176 25.82 -10.63 3.18
CA GLY A 176 26.01 -11.35 1.90
C GLY A 176 24.82 -12.15 1.38
N SER A 177 23.69 -12.16 2.09
CA SER A 177 22.47 -12.91 1.74
C SER A 177 21.19 -12.06 1.66
N GLY A 178 21.35 -10.72 1.66
CA GLY A 178 20.24 -9.78 1.67
C GLY A 178 20.11 -8.99 0.38
N PHE A 179 18.86 -8.65 0.05
CA PHE A 179 18.51 -7.70 -0.99
C PHE A 179 17.67 -6.59 -0.36
N SER A 180 17.87 -5.37 -0.85
CA SER A 180 16.93 -4.28 -0.69
C SER A 180 16.34 -3.93 -2.06
N ALA A 181 15.04 -3.71 -2.11
CA ALA A 181 14.38 -3.31 -3.34
C ALA A 181 13.44 -2.13 -3.12
N LYS A 182 13.30 -1.31 -4.16
CA LYS A 182 12.30 -0.26 -4.25
C LYS A 182 11.49 -0.49 -5.51
N ILE A 183 10.21 -0.77 -5.35
CA ILE A 183 9.29 -0.96 -6.47
C ILE A 183 8.25 0.15 -6.44
N ARG A 184 8.01 0.79 -7.59
CA ARG A 184 6.92 1.74 -7.80
C ARG A 184 6.11 1.25 -8.97
N LEU A 185 4.80 1.10 -8.75
CA LEU A 185 3.84 0.69 -9.77
C LEU A 185 2.53 1.45 -9.57
N PRO A 186 1.67 1.55 -10.61
CA PRO A 186 0.31 2.04 -10.45
C PRO A 186 -0.43 1.29 -9.34
N ALA A 187 -1.22 2.00 -8.53
CA ALA A 187 -1.88 1.44 -7.36
C ALA A 187 -2.76 0.21 -7.69
N GLN A 188 -3.36 0.17 -8.88
CA GLN A 188 -4.18 -0.94 -9.33
C GLN A 188 -3.47 -2.31 -9.31
N VAL A 189 -2.13 -2.34 -9.43
CA VAL A 189 -1.38 -3.59 -9.40
C VAL A 189 -1.47 -4.26 -8.03
N PHE A 190 -1.54 -3.46 -6.96
CA PHE A 190 -1.56 -3.96 -5.59
C PHE A 190 -2.98 -4.26 -5.08
N PHE A 191 -4.00 -3.70 -5.72
CA PHE A 191 -5.40 -3.84 -5.32
C PHE A 191 -6.24 -4.70 -6.28
N GLY A 192 -5.67 -5.11 -7.42
CA GLY A 192 -6.37 -5.70 -8.56
C GLY A 192 -6.75 -7.18 -8.46
N SER A 193 -6.72 -7.81 -7.30
CA SER A 193 -7.04 -9.25 -7.13
C SER A 193 -8.35 -9.51 -6.37
N THR A 194 -9.40 -8.72 -6.60
CA THR A 194 -10.77 -9.03 -6.14
C THR A 194 -11.81 -9.09 -7.25
N GLY A 195 -11.41 -9.42 -8.47
CA GLY A 195 -12.36 -9.65 -9.56
C GLY A 195 -11.71 -10.27 -10.78
N GLU A 196 -11.47 -11.58 -10.74
CA GLU A 196 -11.51 -12.52 -11.88
C GLU A 196 -10.94 -13.88 -11.43
N THR A 197 -11.81 -14.69 -10.86
CA THR A 197 -11.71 -16.16 -10.98
C THR A 197 -13.03 -16.62 -11.57
N ASP A 198 -13.00 -16.85 -12.89
CA ASP A 198 -13.72 -17.90 -13.61
C ASP A 198 -13.09 -17.93 -15.02
N PRO A 199 -12.74 -19.11 -15.54
CA PRO A 199 -13.74 -20.12 -15.93
C PRO A 199 -13.64 -21.49 -15.26
#